data_AF-A0A2K3P6Q7-F1
#
_entry.id   AF-A0A2K3P6Q7-F1
#
_cell.length_a   1.000
_cell.length_b   1.000
_cell.length_c   1.000
_cell.angle_alpha   90.00
_cell.angle_beta   90.00
_cell.angle_gamma   90.00
#
_symmetry.space_group_name_H-M   'P 1'
#
loop_
_entity.id
_entity.type
_entity.pdbx_description
1 polymer ?
#
loop_
_entity_poly.entity_id
_entity_poly.type
_entity_poly.pdbx_seq_one_letter_code
_entity_poly.pdbx_strand_id
1 'polypeptide(L)'
;GISGIPPIPTGYNPATWVLEVTTAAVEERINSDFADIYKNSAQFRGVEASILEFEHPPAGFQPLKFDTMYSQNLLSQFFLCLWKQNLVYWRSPSYNAMRLYFTTISALIFGSVFWDIGSKRATTQELFVLMGALYSACLFLGVNNASSVQPIVSIERTVFYREKAAGMYSPLAYGAAQGLVELPYIAFQTLVFGLITYSMVNFERTAEKFFLYLLFLFLTFTYFTYYGMMAVGLTPSQQLAAVISSAFYSLWNLLSGFLIPRANIPGWWLWFYYICPVQWTLRGIITSQLGDVETKIVGPGFEGTVKEYLAFCRIGQIFEFPEEIKYAYLDVFVFLGPADYKRNSIFENEFHNKVNIGERLLASIFEH
;
A
#
# COMPACT_ATOMS: atom_id res chain seq x y z
N GLY A 1 -14.56 59.30 9.16
CA GLY A 1 -13.35 58.46 9.21
C GLY A 1 -13.07 58.09 10.65
N ILE A 2 -12.33 57.00 10.88
CA ILE A 2 -11.90 56.61 12.23
C ILE A 2 -10.77 57.55 12.67
N SER A 3 -10.86 58.09 13.88
CA SER A 3 -9.85 59.02 14.42
C SER A 3 -8.51 58.30 14.60
N GLY A 4 -7.40 58.93 14.19
CA GLY A 4 -6.05 58.37 14.33
C GLY A 4 -5.57 57.47 13.19
N ILE A 5 -6.36 57.32 12.11
CA ILE A 5 -5.94 56.65 10.87
C ILE A 5 -5.52 57.71 9.82
N PRO A 6 -4.31 57.64 9.23
CA PRO A 6 -3.88 58.56 8.19
C PRO A 6 -4.64 58.32 6.89
N PRO A 7 -5.08 59.36 6.15
CA PRO A 7 -5.79 59.16 4.88
C PRO A 7 -4.93 58.44 3.84
N ILE A 8 -5.57 57.76 2.88
CA ILE A 8 -4.89 57.06 1.79
C ILE A 8 -4.10 58.07 0.95
N PRO A 9 -2.79 57.88 0.73
CA PRO A 9 -2.00 58.75 -0.14
C PRO A 9 -2.43 58.63 -1.62
N THR A 10 -2.34 59.74 -2.35
CA THR A 10 -2.69 59.76 -3.79
C THR A 10 -1.81 58.78 -4.58
N GLY A 11 -2.46 57.89 -5.35
CA GLY A 11 -1.75 56.88 -6.15
C GLY A 11 -1.28 55.65 -5.36
N TYR A 12 -1.60 55.55 -4.06
CA TYR A 12 -1.26 54.39 -3.26
C TYR A 12 -2.28 53.26 -3.44
N ASN A 13 -1.83 52.01 -3.44
CA ASN A 13 -2.71 50.86 -3.55
C ASN A 13 -3.62 50.77 -2.31
N PRO A 14 -4.95 50.88 -2.45
CA PRO A 14 -5.87 50.84 -1.32
C PRO A 14 -5.77 49.53 -0.52
N ALA A 15 -5.53 48.39 -1.18
CA ALA A 15 -5.41 47.10 -0.50
C ALA A 15 -4.16 47.05 0.41
N THR A 16 -3.04 47.59 -0.07
CA THR A 16 -1.81 47.69 0.71
C THR A 16 -1.99 48.62 1.89
N TRP A 17 -2.60 49.79 1.69
CA TRP A 17 -2.86 50.74 2.78
C TRP A 17 -3.77 50.14 3.85
N VAL A 18 -4.83 49.41 3.47
CA VAL A 18 -5.70 48.71 4.44
C VAL A 18 -4.87 47.76 5.30
N LEU A 19 -4.04 46.90 4.71
CA LEU A 19 -3.21 45.95 5.46
C LEU A 19 -2.21 46.63 6.42
N GLU A 20 -1.73 47.82 6.08
CA GLU A 20 -0.83 48.59 6.94
C GLU A 20 -1.57 49.24 8.13
N VAL A 21 -2.79 49.74 7.90
CA VAL A 21 -3.56 50.43 8.94
C VAL A 21 -4.39 49.49 9.81
N THR A 22 -4.74 48.29 9.34
CA THR A 22 -5.50 47.28 10.12
C THR A 22 -4.58 46.29 10.85
N THR A 23 -3.54 46.81 11.52
CA THR A 23 -2.61 46.00 12.33
C THR A 23 -2.90 46.19 13.81
N ALA A 24 -2.59 45.18 14.63
CA ALA A 24 -2.78 45.24 16.08
C ALA A 24 -2.02 46.43 16.72
N ALA A 25 -0.84 46.79 16.19
CA ALA A 25 -0.08 47.94 16.64
C ALA A 25 -0.81 49.28 16.40
N VAL A 26 -1.60 49.37 15.34
CA VAL A 26 -2.41 50.58 15.06
C VAL A 26 -3.63 50.63 15.97
N GLU A 27 -4.28 49.49 16.24
CA GLU A 27 -5.40 49.39 17.20
C GLU A 27 -4.98 49.82 18.62
N GLU A 28 -3.81 49.38 19.06
CA GLU A 28 -3.24 49.79 20.35
C GLU A 28 -2.94 51.29 20.39
N ARG A 29 -2.39 51.84 19.29
CA ARG A 29 -2.11 53.28 19.17
C ARG A 29 -3.37 54.14 19.25
N ILE A 30 -4.47 53.70 18.65
CA ILE A 30 -5.74 54.44 18.65
C ILE A 30 -6.64 54.07 19.84
N ASN A 31 -6.20 53.10 20.67
CA ASN A 31 -6.94 52.55 21.79
C ASN A 31 -8.38 52.16 21.41
N SER A 32 -8.55 51.50 20.27
CA SER A 32 -9.85 51.06 19.74
C SER A 32 -9.67 49.85 18.83
N ASP A 33 -10.57 48.87 18.96
CA ASP A 33 -10.60 47.65 18.14
C ASP A 33 -11.40 47.90 16.84
N PHE A 34 -10.81 47.58 15.68
CA PHE A 34 -11.49 47.76 14.40
C PHE A 34 -12.70 46.85 14.23
N ALA A 35 -12.70 45.66 14.83
CA ALA A 35 -13.83 44.75 14.80
C ALA A 35 -15.05 45.34 15.52
N ASP A 36 -14.84 45.98 16.67
CA ASP A 36 -15.92 46.63 17.42
C ASP A 36 -16.43 47.89 16.72
N ILE A 37 -15.54 48.67 16.10
CA ILE A 37 -15.94 49.80 15.26
C ILE A 37 -16.80 49.32 14.09
N TYR A 38 -16.41 48.23 13.42
CA TYR A 38 -17.18 47.68 12.31
C TYR A 38 -18.54 47.14 12.76
N LYS A 39 -18.62 46.36 13.83
CA LYS A 39 -19.90 45.83 14.37
C LYS A 39 -20.91 46.94 14.69
N ASN A 40 -20.43 48.08 15.20
CA ASN A 40 -21.29 49.23 15.54
C ASN A 40 -21.62 50.12 14.32
N SER A 41 -21.02 49.87 13.16
CA SER A 41 -21.19 50.68 11.95
C SER A 41 -22.52 50.45 11.23
N ALA A 42 -22.91 51.40 10.37
CA ALA A 42 -24.08 51.24 9.51
C ALA A 42 -23.85 50.17 8.42
N GLN A 43 -22.59 49.97 8.01
CA GLN A 43 -22.18 48.98 7.01
C GLN A 43 -22.45 47.56 7.52
N PHE A 44 -22.08 47.26 8.77
CA PHE A 44 -22.37 45.96 9.38
C PHE A 44 -23.87 45.67 9.39
N ARG A 45 -24.69 46.63 9.85
CA ARG A 45 -26.16 46.51 9.83
C ARG A 45 -26.73 46.29 8.42
N GLY A 46 -26.15 46.95 7.41
CA GLY A 46 -26.55 46.74 6.01
C GLY A 46 -26.21 45.33 5.50
N VAL A 47 -25.02 44.82 5.81
CA VAL A 47 -24.61 43.45 5.43
C VAL A 47 -25.47 42.41 6.16
N GLU A 48 -25.74 42.60 7.45
CA GLU A 48 -26.62 41.73 8.24
C GLU A 48 -28.05 41.71 7.67
N ALA A 49 -28.60 42.88 7.32
CA ALA A 49 -29.90 42.97 6.64
C ALA A 49 -29.90 42.22 5.29
N SER A 50 -28.81 42.33 4.52
CA SER A 50 -28.67 41.63 3.23
C SER A 50 -28.59 40.11 3.40
N ILE A 51 -27.90 39.64 4.44
CA ILE A 51 -27.83 38.21 4.77
C ILE A 51 -29.22 37.68 5.10
N LEU A 52 -29.98 38.37 5.97
CA LEU A 52 -31.34 37.97 6.34
C LEU A 52 -32.31 38.01 5.14
N GLU A 53 -32.14 38.98 4.24
CA GLU A 53 -32.91 39.06 3.00
C GLU A 53 -32.62 37.87 2.07
N PHE A 54 -31.35 37.50 1.89
CA PHE A 54 -30.96 36.42 0.99
C PHE A 54 -31.06 35.02 1.60
N GLU A 55 -31.16 34.90 2.93
CA GLU A 55 -31.38 33.64 3.63
C GLU A 55 -32.75 33.04 3.28
N HIS A 56 -33.74 33.88 3.03
CA HIS A 56 -35.08 33.47 2.62
C HIS A 56 -35.23 33.52 1.10
N PRO A 57 -35.19 32.37 0.41
CA PRO A 57 -35.40 32.36 -1.03
C PRO A 57 -36.81 32.86 -1.38
N PRO A 58 -37.00 33.53 -2.53
CA PRO A 58 -38.32 33.97 -2.98
C PRO A 58 -39.33 32.82 -3.03
N ALA A 59 -40.60 33.11 -2.75
CA ALA A 59 -41.66 32.10 -2.74
C ALA A 59 -41.72 31.34 -4.09
N GLY A 60 -41.59 30.01 -4.03
CA GLY A 60 -41.58 29.12 -5.19
C GLY A 60 -40.19 28.74 -5.72
N PHE A 61 -39.11 29.27 -5.16
CA PHE A 61 -37.75 28.88 -5.52
C PHE A 61 -37.35 27.58 -4.82
N GLN A 62 -36.83 26.61 -5.57
CA GLN A 62 -36.28 25.38 -5.00
C GLN A 62 -34.77 25.51 -4.79
N PRO A 63 -34.22 24.99 -3.67
CA PRO A 63 -32.78 25.02 -3.45
C PRO A 63 -32.06 24.21 -4.54
N LEU A 64 -30.92 24.73 -5.01
CA LEU A 64 -30.04 24.00 -5.91
C LEU A 64 -29.56 22.72 -5.22
N LYS A 65 -29.96 21.57 -5.76
CA LYS A 65 -29.54 20.25 -5.28
C LYS A 65 -28.84 19.52 -6.41
N PHE A 66 -27.71 18.91 -6.08
CA PHE A 66 -27.02 17.98 -6.97
C PHE A 66 -27.29 16.58 -6.46
N ASP A 67 -27.73 15.69 -7.34
CA ASP A 67 -28.05 14.30 -6.99
C ASP A 67 -26.79 13.49 -6.65
N THR A 68 -25.63 13.91 -7.17
CA THR A 68 -24.36 13.21 -6.99
C THR A 68 -23.25 14.17 -6.58
N MET A 69 -22.33 13.68 -5.74
CA MET A 69 -21.12 14.41 -5.37
C MET A 69 -20.17 14.58 -6.56
N TYR A 70 -20.15 13.61 -7.48
CA TYR A 70 -19.27 13.59 -8.65
C TYR A 70 -20.06 13.72 -9.94
N SER A 71 -19.45 14.35 -10.96
CA SER A 71 -20.08 14.57 -12.27
C SER A 71 -20.23 13.29 -13.11
N GLN A 72 -19.40 12.29 -12.88
CA GLN A 72 -19.37 11.03 -13.66
C GLN A 72 -19.63 9.82 -12.75
N ASN A 73 -20.06 8.70 -13.32
CA ASN A 73 -20.18 7.44 -12.59
C ASN A 73 -18.80 6.86 -12.18
N LEU A 74 -18.80 5.90 -11.26
CA LEU A 74 -17.56 5.33 -10.70
C LEU A 74 -16.67 4.66 -11.77
N LEU A 75 -17.27 4.00 -12.76
CA LEU A 75 -16.53 3.31 -13.82
C LEU A 75 -15.83 4.29 -14.76
N SER A 76 -16.51 5.36 -15.20
CA SER A 76 -15.89 6.40 -16.01
C SER A 76 -14.78 7.10 -15.23
N GLN A 77 -14.98 7.37 -13.94
CA GLN A 77 -13.92 7.90 -13.08
C GLN A 77 -12.71 6.95 -13.04
N PHE A 78 -12.94 5.65 -12.87
CA PHE A 78 -11.87 4.64 -12.86
C PHE A 78 -11.07 4.63 -14.17
N PHE A 79 -11.73 4.59 -15.34
CA PHE A 79 -11.03 4.60 -16.62
C PHE A 79 -10.25 5.89 -16.86
N LEU A 80 -10.79 7.04 -16.45
CA LEU A 80 -10.09 8.33 -16.53
C LEU A 80 -8.87 8.37 -15.59
N CYS A 81 -9.02 7.89 -14.35
CA CYS A 81 -7.91 7.76 -13.42
C CYS A 81 -6.85 6.79 -13.97
N LEU A 82 -7.26 5.66 -14.56
CA LEU A 82 -6.34 4.68 -15.14
C LEU A 82 -5.58 5.26 -16.32
N TRP A 83 -6.26 5.99 -17.21
CA TRP A 83 -5.63 6.70 -18.31
C TRP A 83 -4.61 7.72 -17.82
N LYS A 84 -4.97 8.54 -16.82
CA LYS A 84 -4.06 9.48 -16.16
C LYS A 84 -2.84 8.75 -15.59
N GLN A 85 -3.05 7.70 -14.81
CA GLN A 85 -1.95 6.95 -14.17
C GLN A 85 -1.01 6.33 -15.20
N ASN A 86 -1.53 5.73 -16.27
CA ASN A 86 -0.72 5.22 -17.37
C ASN A 86 0.13 6.32 -18.02
N LEU A 87 -0.44 7.51 -18.24
CA LEU A 87 0.32 8.64 -18.78
C LEU A 87 1.42 9.11 -17.82
N VAL A 88 1.17 9.14 -16.51
CA VAL A 88 2.18 9.51 -15.51
C VAL A 88 3.33 8.50 -15.51
N TYR A 89 3.01 7.20 -15.45
CA TYR A 89 4.02 6.14 -15.42
C TYR A 89 4.84 6.07 -16.71
N TRP A 90 4.21 6.37 -17.86
CA TRP A 90 4.89 6.43 -19.15
C TRP A 90 5.79 7.66 -19.31
N ARG A 91 5.32 8.84 -18.89
CA ARG A 91 6.06 10.11 -19.05
C ARG A 91 7.14 10.32 -17.99
N SER A 92 7.07 9.60 -16.87
CA SER A 92 8.06 9.65 -15.78
C SER A 92 8.76 8.28 -15.63
N PRO A 93 9.65 7.91 -16.58
CA PRO A 93 10.19 6.55 -16.65
C PRO A 93 11.20 6.22 -15.56
N SER A 94 11.70 7.21 -14.80
CA SER A 94 12.81 7.05 -13.84
C SER A 94 12.56 5.91 -12.85
N TYR A 95 11.34 5.82 -12.32
CA TYR A 95 10.93 4.77 -11.40
C TYR A 95 10.99 3.37 -12.03
N ASN A 96 10.28 3.17 -13.14
CA ASN A 96 10.19 1.86 -13.79
C ASN A 96 11.53 1.44 -14.42
N ALA A 97 12.28 2.38 -14.99
CA ALA A 97 13.61 2.13 -15.53
C ALA A 97 14.60 1.70 -14.42
N MET A 98 14.61 2.40 -13.28
CA MET A 98 15.48 2.05 -12.15
C MET A 98 15.08 0.70 -11.55
N ARG A 99 13.78 0.42 -11.41
CA ARG A 99 13.25 -0.87 -10.97
C ARG A 99 13.74 -2.01 -11.87
N LEU A 100 13.65 -1.86 -13.19
CA LEU A 100 14.09 -2.89 -14.14
C LEU A 100 15.60 -3.06 -14.14
N TYR A 101 16.36 -1.96 -14.08
CA TYR A 101 17.81 -1.98 -14.00
C TYR A 101 18.29 -2.73 -12.74
N PHE A 102 17.76 -2.35 -11.57
CA PHE A 102 18.09 -2.99 -10.31
C PHE A 102 17.72 -4.48 -10.30
N THR A 103 16.54 -4.81 -10.83
CA THR A 103 16.06 -6.20 -10.94
C THR A 103 16.98 -7.04 -11.81
N THR A 104 17.39 -6.52 -12.96
CA THR A 104 18.26 -7.24 -13.91
C THR A 104 19.62 -7.53 -13.28
N ILE A 105 20.24 -6.54 -12.63
CA ILE A 105 21.52 -6.73 -11.92
C ILE A 105 21.35 -7.73 -10.78
N SER A 106 20.29 -7.58 -9.99
CA SER A 106 20.01 -8.51 -8.89
C SER A 106 19.81 -9.93 -9.41
N ALA A 107 19.09 -10.12 -10.52
CA ALA A 107 18.90 -11.43 -11.14
C ALA A 107 20.23 -12.09 -11.53
N LEU A 108 21.16 -11.32 -12.11
CA LEU A 108 22.49 -11.81 -12.48
C LEU A 108 23.34 -12.18 -11.25
N ILE A 109 23.31 -11.35 -10.20
CA ILE A 109 24.00 -11.64 -8.93
C ILE A 109 23.40 -12.90 -8.28
N PHE A 110 22.07 -12.98 -8.15
CA PHE A 110 21.41 -14.16 -7.57
C PHE A 110 21.67 -15.42 -8.40
N GLY A 111 21.53 -15.33 -9.72
CA GLY A 111 21.77 -16.45 -10.62
C GLY A 111 23.22 -16.93 -10.60
N SER A 112 24.19 -16.03 -10.42
CA SER A 112 25.61 -16.42 -10.31
C SER A 112 25.95 -17.01 -8.94
N VAL A 113 25.42 -16.45 -7.85
CA VAL A 113 25.62 -17.00 -6.49
C VAL A 113 25.03 -18.40 -6.37
N PHE A 114 23.85 -18.63 -6.96
CA PHE A 114 23.14 -19.90 -6.89
C PHE A 114 23.24 -20.73 -8.18
N TRP A 115 24.37 -20.60 -8.88
CA TRP A 115 24.60 -21.25 -10.18
C TRP A 115 24.51 -22.77 -10.08
N ASP A 116 23.69 -23.36 -10.95
CA ASP A 116 23.52 -24.82 -11.09
C ASP A 116 23.23 -25.55 -9.77
N ILE A 117 22.46 -24.93 -8.88
CA ILE A 117 22.00 -25.57 -7.63
C ILE A 117 20.72 -26.37 -7.88
N GLY A 118 19.91 -26.00 -8.88
CA GLY A 118 18.66 -26.69 -9.20
C GLY A 118 18.84 -28.15 -9.62
N SER A 119 20.03 -28.54 -10.08
CA SER A 119 20.42 -29.91 -10.44
C SER A 119 20.95 -30.73 -9.25
N LYS A 120 21.37 -30.07 -8.17
CA LYS A 120 21.97 -30.69 -6.97
C LYS A 120 20.89 -31.01 -5.96
N ARG A 121 20.44 -32.26 -5.95
CA ARG A 121 19.32 -32.75 -5.11
C ARG A 121 19.65 -34.07 -4.39
N ALA A 122 20.92 -34.42 -4.26
CA ALA A 122 21.34 -35.73 -3.75
C ALA A 122 21.32 -35.79 -2.21
N THR A 123 21.47 -34.65 -1.54
CA THR A 123 21.53 -34.56 -0.08
C THR A 123 20.49 -33.60 0.49
N THR A 124 20.14 -33.79 1.76
CA THR A 124 19.25 -32.86 2.49
C THR A 124 19.84 -31.45 2.58
N GLN A 125 21.17 -31.33 2.66
CA GLN A 125 21.86 -30.04 2.68
C GLN A 125 21.71 -29.28 1.35
N GLU A 126 21.87 -29.96 0.22
CA GLU A 126 21.69 -29.36 -1.11
C GLU A 126 20.25 -28.86 -1.31
N LEU A 127 19.25 -29.64 -0.88
CA LEU A 127 17.85 -29.20 -0.90
C LEU A 127 17.62 -27.98 -0.03
N PHE A 128 18.21 -27.94 1.17
CA PHE A 128 18.10 -26.79 2.06
C PHE A 128 18.72 -25.53 1.44
N VAL A 129 19.87 -25.66 0.76
CA VAL A 129 20.49 -24.55 0.02
C VAL A 129 19.59 -24.08 -1.12
N LEU A 130 18.99 -24.99 -1.88
CA LEU A 130 18.05 -24.65 -2.96
C LEU A 130 16.81 -23.91 -2.43
N MET A 131 16.21 -24.39 -1.35
CA MET A 131 15.09 -23.73 -0.68
C MET A 131 15.49 -22.35 -0.13
N GLY A 132 16.72 -22.23 0.40
CA GLY A 132 17.29 -20.97 0.85
C GLY A 132 17.52 -19.95 -0.26
N ALA A 133 17.92 -20.41 -1.46
CA ALA A 133 18.05 -19.57 -2.63
C ALA A 133 16.71 -18.96 -3.05
N LEU A 134 15.66 -19.79 -3.12
CA LEU A 134 14.30 -19.37 -3.42
C LEU A 134 13.76 -18.39 -2.38
N TYR A 135 13.99 -18.70 -1.10
CA TYR A 135 13.64 -17.84 0.03
C TYR A 135 14.29 -16.45 -0.06
N SER A 136 15.61 -16.42 -0.27
CA SER A 136 16.37 -15.19 -0.35
C SER A 136 15.93 -14.34 -1.54
N ALA A 137 15.72 -14.95 -2.71
CA ALA A 137 15.25 -14.26 -3.91
C ALA A 137 13.88 -13.60 -3.69
N CYS A 138 12.92 -14.31 -3.11
CA CYS A 138 11.57 -13.81 -2.87
C CYS A 138 11.56 -12.62 -1.91
N LEU A 139 12.25 -12.74 -0.77
CA LEU A 139 12.25 -11.69 0.25
C LEU A 139 13.08 -10.48 -0.16
N PHE A 140 14.29 -10.68 -0.69
CA PHE A 140 15.18 -9.57 -1.04
C PHE A 140 14.54 -8.65 -2.08
N LEU A 141 14.07 -9.25 -3.19
CA LEU A 141 13.50 -8.46 -4.28
C LEU A 141 12.08 -7.97 -3.94
N GLY A 142 11.31 -8.75 -3.17
CA GLY A 142 10.03 -8.33 -2.63
C GLY A 142 10.14 -7.06 -1.76
N VAL A 143 11.04 -7.05 -0.77
CA VAL A 143 11.29 -5.87 0.08
C VAL A 143 11.75 -4.67 -0.74
N ASN A 144 12.58 -4.90 -1.77
CA ASN A 144 13.02 -3.83 -2.66
C ASN A 144 11.85 -3.21 -3.46
N ASN A 145 10.95 -4.03 -4.00
CA ASN A 145 9.74 -3.57 -4.70
C ASN A 145 8.84 -2.75 -3.77
N ALA A 146 8.61 -3.26 -2.56
CA ALA A 146 7.80 -2.58 -1.57
C ALA A 146 8.42 -1.25 -1.11
N SER A 147 9.76 -1.14 -1.05
CA SER A 147 10.45 0.08 -0.64
C SER A 147 10.55 1.12 -1.77
N SER A 148 10.71 0.67 -3.02
CA SER A 148 10.85 1.56 -4.18
C SER A 148 9.54 2.26 -4.58
N VAL A 149 8.39 1.65 -4.31
CA VAL A 149 7.07 2.25 -4.62
C VAL A 149 6.64 3.33 -3.62
N GLN A 150 7.14 3.29 -2.38
CA GLN A 150 6.75 4.24 -1.33
C GLN A 150 6.96 5.72 -1.69
N PRO A 151 8.15 6.15 -2.19
CA PRO A 151 8.35 7.55 -2.58
C PRO A 151 7.40 7.98 -3.71
N ILE A 152 7.12 7.08 -4.66
CA ILE A 152 6.23 7.37 -5.80
C ILE A 152 4.80 7.63 -5.30
N VAL A 153 4.28 6.74 -4.46
CA VAL A 153 2.94 6.89 -3.86
C VAL A 153 2.87 8.14 -2.98
N SER A 154 3.93 8.45 -2.24
CA SER A 154 3.98 9.63 -1.37
C SER A 154 3.88 10.94 -2.16
N ILE A 155 4.53 11.02 -3.32
CA ILE A 155 4.44 12.18 -4.23
C ILE A 155 3.01 12.29 -4.78
N GLU A 156 2.48 11.20 -5.35
CA GLU A 156 1.14 11.16 -5.94
C GLU A 156 0.03 11.48 -4.93
N ARG A 157 0.18 11.07 -3.67
CA ARG A 157 -0.76 11.36 -2.58
C ARG A 157 -1.03 12.86 -2.41
N THR A 158 -0.01 13.71 -2.59
CA THR A 158 -0.16 15.16 -2.47
C THR A 158 -1.07 15.72 -3.56
N VAL A 159 -0.93 15.20 -4.78
CA VAL A 159 -1.77 15.56 -5.93
C VAL A 159 -3.20 15.05 -5.70
N PHE A 160 -3.33 13.78 -5.30
CA PHE A 160 -4.60 13.14 -4.97
C PHE A 160 -5.41 13.92 -3.93
N TYR A 161 -4.79 14.40 -2.84
CA TYR A 161 -5.50 15.17 -1.83
C TYR A 161 -6.05 16.50 -2.35
N ARG A 162 -5.34 17.17 -3.26
CA ARG A 162 -5.82 18.40 -3.90
C ARG A 162 -7.00 18.12 -4.82
N GLU A 163 -6.92 17.06 -5.62
CA GLU A 163 -7.99 16.67 -6.56
C GLU A 163 -9.23 16.13 -5.84
N LYS A 164 -9.04 15.40 -4.73
CA LYS A 164 -10.11 14.96 -3.85
C LYS A 164 -10.81 16.15 -3.19
N ALA A 165 -10.06 17.13 -2.69
CA ALA A 165 -10.62 18.35 -2.09
C ALA A 165 -11.42 19.18 -3.10
N ALA A 166 -11.03 19.15 -4.37
CA ALA A 166 -11.77 19.76 -5.47
C ALA A 166 -12.97 18.93 -5.97
N GLY A 167 -13.24 17.76 -5.38
CA GLY A 167 -14.37 16.91 -5.76
C GLY A 167 -14.26 16.28 -7.17
N MET A 168 -13.04 16.07 -7.69
CA MET A 168 -12.85 15.62 -9.08
C MET A 168 -13.23 14.14 -9.31
N TYR A 169 -12.91 13.26 -8.36
CA TYR A 169 -13.21 11.82 -8.44
C TYR A 169 -13.18 11.13 -7.07
N SER A 170 -13.72 9.92 -7.01
CA SER A 170 -13.77 9.07 -5.82
C SER A 170 -12.40 8.47 -5.49
N PRO A 171 -12.03 8.36 -4.20
CA PRO A 171 -10.85 7.64 -3.75
C PRO A 171 -10.78 6.19 -4.24
N LEU A 172 -11.92 5.51 -4.37
CA LEU A 172 -11.97 4.12 -4.80
C LEU A 172 -11.56 3.96 -6.27
N ALA A 173 -12.06 4.84 -7.15
CA ALA A 173 -11.69 4.84 -8.56
C ALA A 173 -10.19 5.10 -8.75
N TYR A 174 -9.65 6.05 -7.98
CA TYR A 174 -8.23 6.36 -7.97
C TYR A 174 -7.36 5.20 -7.46
N GLY A 175 -7.70 4.62 -6.31
CA GLY A 175 -6.95 3.51 -5.72
C GLY A 175 -6.90 2.29 -6.62
N ALA A 176 -8.04 1.91 -7.23
CA ALA A 176 -8.09 0.80 -8.18
C ALA A 176 -7.24 1.08 -9.44
N ALA A 177 -7.31 2.31 -9.97
CA ALA A 177 -6.48 2.70 -11.12
C ALA A 177 -4.98 2.67 -10.79
N GLN A 178 -4.59 3.13 -9.60
CA GLN A 178 -3.21 3.14 -9.14
C GLN A 178 -2.68 1.72 -8.87
N GLY A 179 -3.52 0.79 -8.39
CA GLY A 179 -3.14 -0.62 -8.27
C GLY A 179 -2.96 -1.31 -9.62
N LEU A 180 -3.85 -1.03 -10.57
CA LEU A 180 -3.84 -1.69 -11.89
C LEU A 180 -2.68 -1.23 -12.77
N VAL A 181 -2.25 0.04 -12.69
CA VAL A 181 -1.13 0.54 -13.51
C VAL A 181 0.19 -0.15 -13.18
N GLU A 182 0.36 -0.68 -11.96
CA GLU A 182 1.57 -1.39 -11.55
C GLU A 182 1.70 -2.79 -12.20
N LEU A 183 0.59 -3.47 -12.49
CA LEU A 183 0.58 -4.87 -12.91
C LEU A 183 1.40 -5.15 -14.19
N PRO A 184 1.30 -4.36 -15.28
CA PRO A 184 2.10 -4.60 -16.47
C PRO A 184 3.61 -4.48 -16.23
N TYR A 185 4.03 -3.51 -15.41
CA TYR A 185 5.45 -3.31 -15.08
C TYR A 185 5.98 -4.41 -14.18
N ILE A 186 5.19 -4.86 -13.20
CA ILE A 186 5.53 -5.99 -12.34
C ILE A 186 5.62 -7.28 -13.16
N ALA A 187 4.68 -7.52 -14.08
CA ALA A 187 4.71 -8.67 -14.97
C ALA A 187 5.99 -8.69 -15.82
N PHE A 188 6.35 -7.56 -16.42
CA PHE A 188 7.58 -7.44 -17.20
C PHE A 188 8.83 -7.63 -16.32
N GLN A 189 8.86 -7.03 -15.13
CA GLN A 189 9.94 -7.21 -14.16
C GLN A 189 10.10 -8.69 -13.76
N THR A 190 9.00 -9.39 -13.48
CA THR A 190 8.99 -10.81 -13.15
C THR A 190 9.50 -11.66 -14.30
N LEU A 191 9.12 -11.35 -15.54
CA LEU A 191 9.62 -12.08 -16.71
C LEU A 191 11.15 -11.96 -16.83
N VAL A 192 11.69 -10.74 -16.69
CA VAL A 192 13.14 -10.50 -16.76
C VAL A 192 13.86 -11.25 -15.64
N PHE A 193 13.42 -11.08 -14.40
CA PHE A 193 14.03 -11.74 -13.25
C PHE A 193 13.96 -13.26 -13.38
N GLY A 194 12.75 -13.77 -13.63
CA GLY A 194 12.45 -15.19 -13.69
C GLY A 194 13.19 -15.90 -14.82
N LEU A 195 13.27 -15.32 -16.02
CA LEU A 195 14.03 -15.92 -17.13
C LEU A 195 15.51 -16.09 -16.79
N ILE A 196 16.12 -15.07 -16.20
CA ILE A 196 17.54 -15.08 -15.83
C ILE A 196 17.79 -16.09 -14.70
N THR A 197 17.07 -15.97 -13.59
CA THR A 197 17.29 -16.82 -12.42
C THR A 197 16.93 -18.27 -12.70
N TYR A 198 15.85 -18.52 -13.44
CA TYR A 198 15.44 -19.89 -13.76
C TYR A 198 16.47 -20.61 -14.61
N SER A 199 17.05 -19.90 -15.58
CA SER A 199 18.10 -20.43 -16.46
C SER A 199 19.42 -20.65 -15.72
N MET A 200 19.86 -19.70 -14.89
CA MET A 200 21.16 -19.78 -14.20
C MET A 200 21.15 -20.75 -13.01
N VAL A 201 20.06 -20.83 -12.27
CA VAL A 201 19.90 -21.83 -11.19
C VAL A 201 19.76 -23.25 -11.76
N ASN A 202 19.42 -23.37 -13.05
CA ASN A 202 19.25 -24.63 -13.76
C ASN A 202 18.11 -25.48 -13.17
N PHE A 203 16.92 -24.89 -13.07
CA PHE A 203 15.71 -25.64 -12.75
C PHE A 203 15.31 -26.57 -13.89
N GLU A 204 14.43 -27.53 -13.58
CA GLU A 204 13.98 -28.54 -14.53
C GLU A 204 13.15 -27.91 -15.66
N ARG A 205 13.53 -28.14 -16.93
CA ARG A 205 13.01 -27.41 -18.10
C ARG A 205 11.62 -27.88 -18.58
N THR A 206 10.69 -28.01 -17.65
CA THR A 206 9.30 -28.36 -17.94
C THR A 206 8.46 -27.08 -17.95
N ALA A 207 7.65 -26.90 -19.00
CA ALA A 207 6.86 -25.68 -19.18
C ALA A 207 5.94 -25.38 -17.98
N GLU A 208 5.32 -26.41 -17.40
CA GLU A 208 4.47 -26.30 -16.21
C GLU A 208 5.23 -25.69 -15.02
N LYS A 209 6.39 -26.24 -14.67
CA LYS A 209 7.23 -25.77 -13.55
C LYS A 209 7.73 -24.34 -13.78
N PHE A 210 8.02 -23.99 -15.03
CA PHE A 210 8.45 -22.65 -15.40
C PHE A 210 7.33 -21.62 -15.23
N PHE A 211 6.12 -21.91 -15.73
CA PHE A 211 4.98 -20.99 -15.57
C PHE A 211 4.52 -20.86 -14.12
N LEU A 212 4.57 -21.93 -13.33
CA LEU A 212 4.28 -21.86 -11.89
C LEU A 212 5.33 -21.01 -11.16
N TYR A 213 6.61 -21.14 -11.51
CA TYR A 213 7.68 -20.30 -10.96
C TYR A 213 7.45 -18.81 -11.26
N LEU A 214 7.14 -18.47 -12.52
CA LEU A 214 6.81 -17.10 -12.90
C LEU A 214 5.56 -16.57 -12.20
N LEU A 215 4.52 -17.39 -12.09
CA LEU A 215 3.27 -17.03 -11.42
C LEU A 215 3.51 -16.69 -9.94
N PHE A 216 4.21 -17.55 -9.21
CA PHE A 216 4.49 -17.28 -7.80
C PHE A 216 5.35 -16.04 -7.63
N LEU A 217 6.40 -15.85 -8.43
CA LEU A 217 7.21 -14.63 -8.39
C LEU A 217 6.40 -13.37 -8.73
N PHE A 218 5.48 -13.46 -9.69
CA PHE A 218 4.59 -12.35 -10.07
C PHE A 218 3.68 -11.97 -8.90
N LEU A 219 3.06 -12.96 -8.26
CA LEU A 219 2.25 -12.74 -7.06
C LEU A 219 3.09 -12.14 -5.94
N THR A 220 4.31 -12.64 -5.73
CA THR A 220 5.26 -12.11 -4.75
C THR A 220 5.53 -10.63 -4.94
N PHE A 221 5.97 -10.26 -6.14
CA PHE A 221 6.30 -8.86 -6.42
C PHE A 221 5.06 -7.98 -6.35
N THR A 222 3.89 -8.48 -6.73
CA THR A 222 2.61 -7.77 -6.67
C THR A 222 2.21 -7.45 -5.23
N TYR A 223 2.12 -8.45 -4.34
CA TYR A 223 1.68 -8.18 -2.97
C TYR A 223 2.69 -7.33 -2.20
N PHE A 224 3.98 -7.46 -2.48
CA PHE A 224 5.00 -6.60 -1.85
C PHE A 224 4.84 -5.15 -2.31
N THR A 225 4.67 -4.90 -3.60
CA THR A 225 4.39 -3.55 -4.12
C THR A 225 3.13 -2.97 -3.47
N TYR A 226 2.03 -3.73 -3.44
CA TYR A 226 0.78 -3.26 -2.83
C TYR A 226 0.89 -3.01 -1.33
N TYR A 227 1.66 -3.83 -0.62
CA TYR A 227 1.99 -3.57 0.77
C TYR A 227 2.73 -2.23 0.95
N GLY A 228 3.72 -1.95 0.10
CA GLY A 228 4.43 -0.66 0.11
C GLY A 228 3.49 0.53 -0.15
N MET A 229 2.56 0.39 -1.10
CA MET A 229 1.54 1.41 -1.37
C MET A 229 0.59 1.62 -0.18
N MET A 230 0.12 0.52 0.41
CA MET A 230 -0.76 0.54 1.58
C MET A 230 -0.08 1.21 2.77
N ALA A 231 1.20 0.92 3.03
CA ALA A 231 1.95 1.52 4.13
C ALA A 231 1.99 3.05 4.03
N VAL A 232 2.15 3.61 2.83
CA VAL A 232 2.09 5.07 2.59
C VAL A 232 0.66 5.61 2.70
N GLY A 233 -0.33 4.82 2.31
CA GLY A 233 -1.74 5.19 2.47
C GLY A 233 -2.19 5.31 3.93
N LEU A 234 -1.65 4.47 4.81
CA LEU A 234 -2.00 4.42 6.24
C LEU A 234 -1.16 5.33 7.14
N THR A 235 -0.10 5.95 6.61
CA THR A 235 0.84 6.75 7.41
C THR A 235 0.89 8.21 6.94
N PRO A 236 1.11 9.18 7.84
CA PRO A 236 1.23 10.58 7.46
C PRO A 236 2.51 10.89 6.65
N SER A 237 3.61 10.16 6.88
CA SER A 237 4.89 10.42 6.21
C SER A 237 5.49 9.14 5.60
N GLN A 238 6.26 9.32 4.52
CA GLN A 238 6.98 8.23 3.88
C GLN A 238 7.99 7.57 4.84
N GLN A 239 8.65 8.36 5.69
CA GLN A 239 9.64 7.85 6.64
C GLN A 239 8.99 6.90 7.65
N LEU A 240 7.81 7.26 8.16
CA LEU A 240 7.05 6.39 9.05
C LEU A 240 6.54 5.14 8.32
N ALA A 241 6.10 5.26 7.06
CA ALA A 241 5.76 4.11 6.23
C ALA A 241 6.91 3.12 6.13
N ALA A 242 8.14 3.60 5.89
CA ALA A 242 9.33 2.77 5.76
C ALA A 242 9.68 2.03 7.07
N VAL A 243 9.56 2.72 8.22
CA VAL A 243 9.81 2.13 9.55
C VAL A 243 8.79 1.05 9.87
N ILE A 244 7.50 1.31 9.65
CA ILE A 244 6.45 0.30 9.88
C ILE A 244 6.66 -0.88 8.92
N SER A 245 6.95 -0.60 7.65
CA SER A 245 7.19 -1.64 6.65
C SER A 245 8.34 -2.57 7.03
N SER A 246 9.46 -2.04 7.52
CA SER A 246 10.63 -2.84 7.90
C SER A 246 10.34 -3.79 9.08
N ALA A 247 9.48 -3.38 10.02
CA ALA A 247 9.03 -4.25 11.10
C ALA A 247 8.23 -5.45 10.55
N PHE A 248 7.31 -5.23 9.61
CA PHE A 248 6.54 -6.32 8.98
C PHE A 248 7.40 -7.19 8.08
N TYR A 249 8.35 -6.63 7.33
CA TYR A 249 9.31 -7.43 6.56
C TYR A 249 10.08 -8.39 7.46
N SER A 250 10.50 -7.91 8.64
CA SER A 250 11.21 -8.73 9.64
C SER A 250 10.31 -9.84 10.19
N LEU A 251 9.05 -9.53 10.48
CA LEU A 251 8.07 -10.53 10.92
C LEU A 251 7.79 -11.58 9.85
N TRP A 252 7.59 -11.17 8.59
CA TRP A 252 7.42 -12.10 7.48
C TRP A 252 8.67 -12.94 7.23
N ASN A 253 9.86 -12.36 7.34
CA ASN A 253 11.14 -13.08 7.25
C ASN A 253 11.20 -14.20 8.31
N LEU A 254 10.95 -13.86 9.58
CA LEU A 254 11.03 -14.80 10.70
C LEU A 254 9.95 -15.89 10.67
N LEU A 255 8.70 -15.51 10.42
CA LEU A 255 7.51 -16.37 10.54
C LEU A 255 7.05 -16.96 9.20
N SER A 256 7.83 -16.79 8.13
CA SER A 256 7.60 -17.44 6.83
C SER A 256 7.75 -18.96 6.86
N GLY A 257 8.22 -19.56 7.95
CA GLY A 257 8.39 -21.01 8.07
C GLY A 257 9.72 -21.56 7.54
N PHE A 258 10.59 -20.72 6.97
CA PHE A 258 11.92 -21.13 6.52
C PHE A 258 12.97 -21.03 7.65
N LEU A 259 13.08 -19.86 8.30
CA LEU A 259 14.02 -19.67 9.43
C LEU A 259 13.57 -20.40 10.69
N ILE A 260 12.29 -20.25 11.05
CA ILE A 260 11.66 -20.98 12.16
C ILE A 260 10.66 -21.96 11.55
N PRO A 261 10.91 -23.29 11.64
CA PRO A 261 9.93 -24.28 11.21
C PRO A 261 8.60 -24.11 11.95
N ARG A 262 7.49 -24.35 11.25
CA ARG A 262 6.12 -24.21 11.81
C ARG A 262 5.95 -24.89 13.17
N ALA A 263 6.56 -26.06 13.38
CA ALA A 263 6.45 -26.84 14.61
C ALA A 263 7.03 -26.12 15.84
N ASN A 264 7.98 -25.20 15.63
CA ASN A 264 8.65 -24.45 16.68
C ASN A 264 8.01 -23.07 16.91
N ILE A 265 6.99 -22.70 16.14
CA ILE A 265 6.26 -21.44 16.33
C ILE A 265 5.27 -21.63 17.48
N PRO A 266 5.30 -20.77 18.53
CA PRO A 266 4.33 -20.85 19.62
C PRO A 266 2.90 -20.77 19.11
N GLY A 267 1.98 -21.55 19.70
CA GLY A 267 0.61 -21.70 19.19
C GLY A 267 -0.14 -20.37 19.03
N TRP A 268 0.10 -19.41 19.93
CA TRP A 268 -0.53 -18.09 19.87
C TRP A 268 0.02 -17.16 18.76
N TRP A 269 1.16 -17.48 18.14
CA TRP A 269 1.70 -16.78 16.96
C TRP A 269 1.33 -17.45 15.63
N LEU A 270 0.68 -18.62 15.68
CA LEU A 270 0.43 -19.44 14.50
C LEU A 270 -0.53 -18.76 13.50
N TRP A 271 -1.42 -17.87 13.96
CA TRP A 271 -2.29 -17.10 13.06
C TRP A 271 -1.48 -16.22 12.10
N PHE A 272 -0.37 -15.63 12.56
CA PHE A 272 0.47 -14.76 11.72
C PHE A 272 1.17 -15.57 10.62
N TYR A 273 1.58 -16.80 10.94
CA TYR A 273 2.14 -17.74 9.97
C TYR A 273 1.18 -18.02 8.80
N TYR A 274 -0.14 -18.14 9.07
CA TYR A 274 -1.14 -18.36 8.03
C TYR A 274 -1.49 -17.10 7.23
N ILE A 275 -1.39 -15.92 7.82
CA ILE A 275 -1.65 -14.66 7.11
C ILE A 275 -0.41 -14.21 6.31
N CYS A 276 0.78 -14.65 6.69
CA CYS A 276 2.05 -14.28 6.04
C CYS A 276 2.09 -14.71 4.56
N PRO A 277 2.08 -13.77 3.59
CA PRO A 277 2.04 -14.09 2.16
C PRO A 277 3.34 -14.75 1.66
N VAL A 278 4.46 -14.46 2.33
CA VAL A 278 5.76 -15.06 2.03
C VAL A 278 5.72 -16.57 2.25
N GLN A 279 5.07 -17.04 3.31
CA GLN A 279 4.96 -18.49 3.56
C GLN A 279 4.29 -19.20 2.37
N TRP A 280 3.20 -18.66 1.86
CA TRP A 280 2.48 -19.28 0.74
C TRP A 280 3.29 -19.25 -0.55
N THR A 281 4.03 -18.17 -0.79
CA THR A 281 5.00 -18.11 -1.89
C THR A 281 6.03 -19.23 -1.78
N LEU A 282 6.66 -19.39 -0.62
CA LEU A 282 7.71 -20.41 -0.43
C LEU A 282 7.16 -21.81 -0.62
N ARG A 283 6.03 -22.13 0.03
CA ARG A 283 5.34 -23.42 -0.14
C ARG A 283 4.99 -23.68 -1.60
N GLY A 284 4.44 -22.68 -2.28
CA GLY A 284 4.07 -22.76 -3.68
C GLY A 284 5.26 -23.04 -4.60
N ILE A 285 6.31 -22.23 -4.51
CA ILE A 285 7.50 -22.38 -5.34
C ILE A 285 8.21 -23.71 -5.03
N ILE A 286 8.48 -24.00 -3.76
CA ILE A 286 9.21 -25.22 -3.36
C ILE A 286 8.47 -26.45 -3.83
N THR A 287 7.16 -26.52 -3.61
CA THR A 287 6.39 -27.71 -4.01
C THR A 287 6.23 -27.79 -5.52
N SER A 288 6.13 -26.67 -6.24
CA SER A 288 6.12 -26.69 -7.72
C SER A 288 7.41 -27.23 -8.34
N GLN A 289 8.57 -27.00 -7.70
CA GLN A 289 9.86 -27.41 -8.23
C GLN A 289 10.29 -28.80 -7.78
N LEU A 290 9.91 -29.19 -6.56
CA LEU A 290 10.43 -30.39 -5.88
C LEU A 290 9.37 -31.41 -5.45
N GLY A 291 8.07 -31.08 -5.53
CA GLY A 291 6.98 -31.90 -4.99
C GLY A 291 6.73 -33.22 -5.73
N ASP A 292 7.20 -33.32 -6.97
CA ASP A 292 7.10 -34.48 -7.85
C ASP A 292 8.43 -35.25 -7.97
N VAL A 293 9.47 -34.84 -7.23
CA VAL A 293 10.81 -35.42 -7.33
C VAL A 293 10.92 -36.66 -6.42
N GLU A 294 11.09 -37.83 -7.04
CA GLU A 294 11.21 -39.11 -6.34
C GLU A 294 12.67 -39.56 -6.10
N THR A 295 13.66 -38.70 -6.38
CA THR A 295 15.07 -39.04 -6.13
C THR A 295 15.28 -39.33 -4.65
N LYS A 296 15.92 -40.47 -4.34
CA LYS A 296 16.27 -40.83 -2.97
C LYS A 296 17.38 -39.92 -2.46
N ILE A 297 17.19 -39.43 -1.25
CA ILE A 297 18.16 -38.61 -0.52
C ILE A 297 18.50 -39.30 0.80
N VAL A 298 19.75 -39.14 1.20
CA VAL A 298 20.24 -39.60 2.50
C VAL A 298 20.77 -38.37 3.23
N GLY A 299 20.30 -38.16 4.46
CA GLY A 299 20.73 -37.06 5.31
C GLY A 299 20.67 -37.41 6.79
N PRO A 300 21.16 -36.52 7.67
CA PRO A 300 21.16 -36.77 9.10
C PRO A 300 19.71 -36.92 9.60
N GLY A 301 19.33 -38.15 9.98
CA GLY A 301 18.00 -38.45 10.53
C GLY A 301 16.87 -38.57 9.50
N PHE A 302 17.16 -38.63 8.20
CA PHE A 302 16.16 -38.88 7.16
C PHE A 302 16.73 -39.70 6.00
N GLU A 303 16.01 -40.77 5.63
CA GLU A 303 16.26 -41.58 4.44
C GLU A 303 14.92 -41.77 3.72
N GLY A 304 14.83 -41.30 2.48
CA GLY A 304 13.58 -41.29 1.73
C GLY A 304 13.70 -40.49 0.44
N THR A 305 12.59 -40.22 -0.22
CA THR A 305 12.53 -39.40 -1.43
C THR A 305 12.50 -37.90 -1.10
N VAL A 306 12.84 -37.03 -2.07
CA VAL A 306 12.69 -35.57 -1.92
C VAL A 306 11.25 -35.20 -1.55
N LYS A 307 10.26 -35.83 -2.20
CA LYS A 307 8.85 -35.65 -1.88
C LYS A 307 8.52 -35.98 -0.41
N GLU A 308 9.01 -37.11 0.10
CA GLU A 308 8.84 -37.50 1.51
C GLU A 308 9.56 -36.53 2.46
N TYR A 309 10.72 -36.01 2.07
CA TYR A 309 11.44 -35.00 2.84
C TYR A 309 10.64 -33.71 2.97
N LEU A 310 10.03 -33.24 1.89
CA LEU A 310 9.16 -32.06 1.91
C LEU A 310 7.90 -32.28 2.76
N ALA A 311 7.34 -33.49 2.75
CA ALA A 311 6.23 -33.87 3.60
C ALA A 311 6.64 -33.92 5.08
N PHE A 312 7.82 -34.48 5.38
CA PHE A 312 8.42 -34.52 6.71
C PHE A 312 8.66 -33.11 7.26
N CYS A 313 9.22 -32.20 6.45
CA CYS A 313 9.39 -30.79 6.79
C CYS A 313 8.06 -30.02 6.84
N ARG A 314 6.92 -30.64 6.48
CA ARG A 314 5.58 -30.04 6.34
C ARG A 314 5.53 -28.86 5.37
N ILE A 315 6.38 -28.87 4.34
CA ILE A 315 6.50 -27.84 3.31
C ILE A 315 5.73 -28.23 2.03
N GLY A 316 5.48 -29.53 1.80
CA GLY A 316 5.01 -30.09 0.51
C GLY A 316 3.53 -30.47 0.34
N GLN A 317 2.60 -30.02 1.19
CA GLN A 317 1.16 -30.25 0.94
C GLN A 317 0.51 -29.00 0.33
N ILE A 318 0.21 -29.06 -0.98
CA ILE A 318 -0.34 -27.93 -1.76
C ILE A 318 -1.84 -27.69 -1.46
N PHE A 319 -2.58 -28.65 -0.89
CA PHE A 319 -4.06 -28.58 -0.86
C PHE A 319 -4.75 -29.13 0.40
N GLU A 320 -4.27 -28.81 1.61
CA GLU A 320 -5.14 -28.86 2.80
C GLU A 320 -5.53 -27.43 3.19
N PHE A 321 -6.47 -26.85 2.46
CA PHE A 321 -7.14 -25.61 2.87
C PHE A 321 -8.31 -25.97 3.80
N PRO A 322 -8.47 -25.31 4.97
CA PRO A 322 -9.81 -25.01 5.45
C PRO A 322 -10.50 -24.16 4.37
N GLU A 323 -11.67 -24.58 3.88
CA GLU A 323 -12.36 -23.91 2.75
C GLU A 323 -12.54 -22.40 2.96
N GLU A 324 -12.63 -21.97 4.22
CA GLU A 324 -12.78 -20.57 4.66
C GLU A 324 -11.62 -19.65 4.23
N ILE A 325 -10.39 -20.15 4.10
CA ILE A 325 -9.19 -19.35 3.79
C ILE A 325 -8.95 -19.24 2.28
N LYS A 326 -9.50 -20.18 1.50
CA LYS A 326 -9.40 -20.20 0.03
C LYS A 326 -9.99 -18.93 -0.60
N TYR A 327 -11.11 -18.45 -0.04
CA TYR A 327 -11.79 -17.25 -0.50
C TYR A 327 -11.10 -15.97 -0.03
N ALA A 328 -10.59 -15.94 1.21
CA ALA A 328 -9.83 -14.80 1.72
C ALA A 328 -8.56 -14.50 0.90
N TYR A 329 -7.90 -15.53 0.34
CA TYR A 329 -6.75 -15.35 -0.54
C TYR A 329 -7.11 -14.82 -1.92
N LEU A 330 -8.25 -15.21 -2.50
CA LEU A 330 -8.74 -14.58 -3.73
C LEU A 330 -9.26 -13.16 -3.48
N ASP A 331 -9.90 -12.91 -2.33
CA ASP A 331 -10.47 -11.61 -1.99
C ASP A 331 -9.40 -10.56 -1.67
N VAL A 332 -8.27 -10.95 -1.07
CA VAL A 332 -7.11 -10.04 -0.87
C VAL A 332 -6.42 -9.70 -2.20
N PHE A 333 -6.50 -10.57 -3.21
CA PHE A 333 -5.92 -10.34 -4.54
C PHE A 333 -6.88 -9.70 -5.54
N VAL A 334 -8.20 -9.82 -5.35
CA VAL A 334 -9.23 -9.19 -6.18
C VAL A 334 -9.79 -7.97 -5.45
N PHE A 335 -9.02 -6.88 -5.46
CA PHE A 335 -9.52 -5.55 -5.06
C PHE A 335 -10.40 -4.93 -6.18
N LEU A 336 -11.39 -5.69 -6.66
CA LEU A 336 -12.42 -5.26 -7.62
C LEU A 336 -13.75 -5.97 -7.31
N GLY A 337 -14.52 -5.43 -6.36
CA GLY A 337 -15.91 -5.84 -6.07
C GLY A 337 -16.53 -4.97 -4.96
N PRO A 338 -17.81 -4.58 -5.06
CA PRO A 338 -18.33 -3.37 -4.41
C PRO A 338 -18.43 -3.53 -2.89
N ALA A 339 -17.73 -2.67 -2.15
CA ALA A 339 -17.91 -2.52 -0.72
C ALA A 339 -19.28 -1.87 -0.45
N ASP A 340 -20.19 -2.65 0.09
CA ASP A 340 -21.52 -2.22 0.50
C ASP A 340 -21.42 -1.18 1.65
N TYR A 341 -21.78 0.08 1.36
CA TYR A 341 -21.58 1.24 2.23
C TYR A 341 -22.22 1.08 3.63
N LYS A 342 -23.21 0.20 3.80
CA LYS A 342 -23.88 -0.07 5.08
C LYS A 342 -23.09 -0.94 6.05
N ARG A 343 -22.06 -1.68 5.61
CA ARG A 343 -21.25 -2.55 6.50
C ARG A 343 -20.09 -1.81 7.17
N ASN A 344 -19.63 -0.71 6.58
CA ASN A 344 -18.53 0.09 7.12
C ASN A 344 -18.90 0.89 8.38
N SER A 345 -20.15 1.34 8.54
CA SER A 345 -20.56 2.06 9.76
C SER A 345 -20.71 1.16 10.99
N ILE A 346 -20.93 -0.14 10.78
CA ILE A 346 -20.95 -1.15 11.86
C ILE A 346 -19.52 -1.54 12.23
N PHE A 347 -18.63 -1.68 11.24
CA PHE A 347 -17.20 -1.95 11.48
C PHE A 347 -16.46 -0.77 12.11
N GLU A 348 -16.73 0.49 11.71
CA GLU A 348 -16.15 1.67 12.35
C GLU A 348 -16.58 1.78 13.82
N ASN A 349 -17.84 1.50 14.15
CA ASN A 349 -18.33 1.54 15.53
C ASN A 349 -17.84 0.38 16.39
N GLU A 350 -17.70 -0.84 15.84
CA GLU A 350 -17.09 -1.95 16.57
C GLU A 350 -15.57 -1.81 16.72
N PHE A 351 -14.87 -1.24 15.73
CA PHE A 351 -13.44 -1.00 15.80
C PHE A 351 -13.12 0.13 16.80
N HIS A 352 -13.90 1.22 16.83
CA HIS A 352 -13.74 2.28 17.83
C HIS A 352 -14.01 1.77 19.26
N ASN A 353 -14.99 0.89 19.46
CA ASN A 353 -15.27 0.30 20.77
C ASN A 353 -14.19 -0.72 21.20
N LYS A 354 -13.63 -1.51 20.27
CA LYS A 354 -12.57 -2.47 20.59
C LYS A 354 -11.20 -1.81 20.81
N VAL A 355 -10.89 -0.71 20.10
CA VAL A 355 -9.69 0.09 20.35
C VAL A 355 -9.75 0.76 21.73
N ASN A 356 -10.92 1.28 22.15
CA ASN A 356 -11.12 1.83 23.50
C ASN A 356 -10.95 0.78 24.62
N ILE A 357 -11.32 -0.48 24.37
CA ILE A 357 -11.11 -1.58 25.32
C ILE A 357 -9.62 -1.96 25.39
N GLY A 358 -8.92 -1.96 24.24
CA GLY A 358 -7.46 -2.19 24.18
C GLY A 358 -6.65 -1.10 24.87
N GLU A 359 -7.03 0.17 24.73
CA GLU A 359 -6.38 1.30 25.41
C GLU A 359 -6.61 1.26 26.93
N ARG A 360 -7.80 0.86 27.39
CA ARG A 360 -8.08 0.68 28.83
C ARG A 360 -7.33 -0.50 29.45
N LEU A 361 -7.15 -1.59 28.70
CA LEU A 361 -6.34 -2.75 29.13
C LEU A 361 -4.85 -2.43 29.16
N LEU A 362 -4.35 -1.65 28.20
CA LEU A 362 -2.96 -1.17 28.21
C LEU A 362 -2.70 -0.18 29.35
N ALA A 363 -3.64 0.73 29.63
CA ALA A 363 -3.54 1.64 30.77
C ALA A 363 -3.49 0.90 32.12
N SER A 364 -4.26 -0.19 32.28
CA SER A 364 -4.25 -1.01 33.50
C SER A 364 -2.99 -1.87 33.68
N ILE A 365 -2.22 -2.11 32.62
CA ILE A 365 -0.97 -2.88 32.67
C ILE A 365 0.22 -1.97 33.03
N PHE A 366 0.11 -0.66 32.80
CA PHE A 366 1.16 0.33 33.11
C PHE A 366 0.97 1.06 34.45
N GLU A 367 -0.06 0.75 35.23
CA GLU A 367 -0.31 1.31 36.57
C GLU A 367 0.07 0.37 37.74
N HIS A 368 0.82 -0.71 37.50
CA HIS A 368 1.39 -1.56 38.57
C HIS A 368 2.90 -1.77 38.45
#